data_AF-A0A8T3QSF9-F1
#
_entry.id   AF-A0A8T3QSF9-F1
#
_cell.length_a   1.000
_cell.length_b   1.000
_cell.length_c   1.000
_cell.angle_alpha   90.00
_cell.angle_beta   90.00
_cell.angle_gamma   90.00
#
_symmetry.space_group_name_H-M   'P 1'
#
loop_
_entity.id
_entity.type
_entity.pdbx_description
1 polymer ?
#
loop_
_entity_poly.entity_id
_entity_poly.type
_entity_poly.pdbx_seq_one_letter_code
_entity_poly.pdbx_strand_id
1 'polypeptide(L)'
;MGKSTRRRRRHRQTGAGRLVAVGHGGLWRLARWPPVDLSRDARRRLAMVDWHAAHGRNVALTARHFGMSRPTVYRWLGRFERLRLETLEDRSSAPRRRRRPTWTVAQVEAVQALRERYPRWGRA
;
A
#
# COMPACT_ATOMS: atom_id res chain seq x y z
N MET A 1 36.60 15.39 12.26
CA MET A 1 36.12 15.37 10.86
C MET A 1 34.61 15.10 10.83
N GLY A 2 33.78 16.15 10.72
CA GLY A 2 32.33 16.03 10.64
C GLY A 2 31.85 16.11 9.19
N LYS A 3 31.16 15.07 8.70
CA LYS A 3 30.51 15.10 7.37
C LYS A 3 29.03 15.41 7.54
N SER A 4 28.74 16.71 7.53
CA SER A 4 27.39 17.28 7.43
C SER A 4 26.76 16.90 6.09
N THR A 5 25.74 16.05 6.11
CA THR A 5 24.91 15.72 4.96
C THR A 5 23.96 16.89 4.66
N ARG A 6 24.41 17.83 3.82
CA ARG A 6 23.56 18.87 3.21
C ARG A 6 22.47 18.22 2.37
N ARG A 7 21.22 18.27 2.87
CA ARG A 7 20.00 17.99 2.10
C ARG A 7 19.96 18.90 0.87
N ARG A 8 20.04 18.32 -0.33
CA ARG A 8 19.78 19.02 -1.59
C ARG A 8 18.32 19.50 -1.61
N ARG A 9 18.11 20.80 -1.42
CA ARG A 9 16.90 21.50 -1.86
C ARG A 9 16.85 21.40 -3.38
N ARG A 10 15.90 20.65 -3.94
CA ARG A 10 15.58 20.76 -5.37
C ARG A 10 14.57 21.89 -5.55
N HIS A 11 14.98 22.78 -6.44
CA HIS A 11 14.34 23.98 -6.91
C HIS A 11 12.87 23.77 -7.29
N ARG A 12 12.04 24.74 -6.90
CA ARG A 12 10.75 24.99 -7.55
C ARG A 12 11.05 25.39 -9.00
N GLN A 13 10.50 24.64 -9.95
CA GLN A 13 10.33 25.12 -11.32
C GLN A 13 8.91 25.65 -11.44
N THR A 14 8.83 26.97 -11.49
CA THR A 14 7.73 27.73 -12.07
C THR A 14 7.81 27.53 -13.58
N GLY A 15 6.72 27.12 -14.22
CA GLY A 15 6.72 26.88 -15.66
C GLY A 15 5.32 26.67 -16.20
N ALA A 16 4.75 27.80 -16.65
CA ALA A 16 3.78 27.94 -17.73
C ALA A 16 2.47 27.13 -17.66
N GLY A 17 1.39 27.88 -17.44
CA GLY A 17 0.04 27.40 -17.66
C GLY A 17 -0.15 26.90 -19.10
N ARG A 18 -0.89 25.80 -19.21
CA ARG A 18 -1.64 25.47 -20.42
C ARG A 18 -3.10 25.49 -20.01
N LEU A 19 -3.75 26.62 -20.29
CA LEU A 19 -5.21 26.70 -20.30
C LEU A 19 -5.70 25.70 -21.34
N VAL A 20 -6.41 24.68 -20.87
CA VAL A 20 -7.31 23.90 -21.72
C VAL A 20 -8.71 24.32 -21.31
N ALA A 21 -9.27 25.25 -22.06
CA ALA A 21 -10.69 25.55 -22.00
C ALA A 21 -11.43 24.36 -22.63
N VAL A 22 -12.23 23.64 -21.85
CA VAL A 22 -13.30 22.80 -22.39
C VAL A 22 -14.54 23.01 -21.53
N GLY A 23 -15.53 23.67 -22.14
CA GLY A 23 -16.93 23.32 -22.04
C GLY A 23 -17.67 23.74 -20.77
N HIS A 24 -18.51 24.76 -20.92
CA HIS A 24 -19.60 25.08 -20.01
C HIS A 24 -20.58 23.90 -19.89
N GLY A 25 -20.88 23.49 -18.66
CA GLY A 25 -21.91 22.49 -18.37
C GLY A 25 -21.89 22.14 -16.89
N GLY A 26 -22.91 22.59 -16.16
CA GLY A 26 -22.97 22.58 -14.70
C GLY A 26 -22.63 21.24 -14.05
N LEU A 27 -21.97 21.32 -12.89
CA LEU A 27 -22.58 21.12 -11.58
C LEU A 27 -21.45 21.20 -10.55
N TRP A 28 -21.63 22.08 -9.56
CA TRP A 28 -20.73 22.25 -8.44
C TRP A 28 -20.45 20.90 -7.78
N ARG A 29 -19.19 20.47 -7.84
CA ARG A 29 -18.68 19.31 -7.10
C ARG A 29 -18.73 19.66 -5.61
N LEU A 30 -19.91 19.55 -4.99
CA LEU A 30 -20.12 19.67 -3.54
C LEU A 30 -19.61 18.41 -2.84
N ALA A 31 -18.32 18.10 -3.04
CA ALA A 31 -17.62 17.17 -2.17
C ALA A 31 -16.68 18.01 -1.30
N ARG A 32 -17.15 18.35 -0.10
CA ARG A 32 -16.37 18.99 0.98
C ARG A 32 -15.19 18.12 1.45
N TRP A 33 -15.05 16.92 0.89
CA TRP A 33 -14.01 15.95 1.18
C TRP A 33 -13.29 15.62 -0.14
N PRO A 34 -11.94 15.64 -0.19
CA PRO A 34 -11.23 15.14 -1.37
C PRO A 34 -11.68 13.70 -1.64
N PRO A 35 -11.92 13.30 -2.91
CA PRO A 35 -12.23 11.92 -3.20
C PRO A 35 -11.13 11.04 -2.60
N VAL A 36 -11.51 10.09 -1.75
CA VAL A 36 -10.57 9.13 -1.17
C VAL A 36 -9.95 8.38 -2.34
N ASP A 37 -8.64 8.54 -2.53
CA ASP A 37 -7.93 7.90 -3.64
C ASP A 37 -7.71 6.43 -3.29
N LEU A 38 -8.71 5.62 -3.63
CA LEU A 38 -8.72 4.19 -3.41
C LEU A 38 -7.93 3.49 -4.51
N SER A 39 -7.15 2.49 -4.12
CA SER A 39 -6.52 1.56 -5.06
C SER A 39 -7.58 0.91 -5.96
N ARG A 40 -7.14 0.43 -7.12
CA ARG A 40 -8.03 -0.28 -8.05
C ARG A 40 -8.72 -1.48 -7.37
N ASP A 41 -7.98 -2.18 -6.51
CA ASP A 41 -8.49 -3.34 -5.79
C ASP A 41 -9.49 -2.94 -4.69
N ALA A 42 -9.22 -1.85 -3.96
CA ALA A 42 -10.17 -1.32 -2.98
C ALA A 42 -11.48 -0.87 -3.64
N ARG A 43 -11.42 -0.23 -4.81
CA ARG A 43 -12.62 0.11 -5.60
C ARG A 43 -13.41 -1.13 -6.03
N ARG A 44 -12.72 -2.18 -6.49
CA ARG A 44 -13.37 -3.46 -6.82
C ARG A 44 -14.05 -4.09 -5.60
N ARG A 45 -13.44 -4.00 -4.42
CA ARG A 45 -14.02 -4.48 -3.15
C ARG A 45 -15.21 -3.64 -2.71
N LEU A 46 -15.16 -2.33 -2.92
CA LEU A 46 -16.30 -1.44 -2.63
C LEU A 46 -17.50 -1.79 -3.51
N ALA A 47 -17.29 -1.93 -4.82
CA ALA A 47 -18.32 -2.39 -5.74
C ALA A 47 -18.89 -3.77 -5.34
N MET A 48 -18.05 -4.66 -4.83
CA MET A 48 -18.47 -5.96 -4.29
C MET A 48 -19.39 -5.81 -3.07
N VAL A 49 -19.07 -4.91 -2.14
CA VAL A 49 -19.90 -4.63 -0.97
C VAL A 49 -21.25 -4.03 -1.37
N ASP A 50 -21.24 -3.04 -2.28
CA ASP A 50 -22.46 -2.40 -2.77
C ASP A 50 -23.37 -3.40 -3.50
N TRP A 51 -22.78 -4.20 -4.37
CA TRP A 51 -23.50 -5.26 -5.09
C TRP A 51 -24.08 -6.30 -4.12
N HIS A 52 -23.30 -6.74 -3.12
CA HIS A 52 -23.78 -7.67 -2.10
C HIS A 52 -24.99 -7.11 -1.33
N ALA A 53 -24.98 -5.82 -1.00
CA ALA A 53 -26.11 -5.16 -0.34
C ALA A 53 -27.35 -5.08 -1.25
N ALA A 54 -27.16 -4.79 -2.54
CA ALA A 54 -28.25 -4.70 -3.52
C ALA A 54 -28.88 -6.06 -3.87
N HIS A 55 -28.13 -7.17 -3.75
CA HIS A 55 -28.57 -8.51 -4.18
C HIS A 55 -28.88 -9.43 -3.00
N GLY A 56 -29.55 -8.89 -1.97
CA GLY A 56 -30.09 -9.70 -0.87
C GLY A 56 -29.04 -10.32 0.07
N ARG A 57 -27.80 -9.78 0.09
CA ARG A 57 -26.72 -10.20 0.99
C ARG A 57 -26.34 -11.69 0.87
N ASN A 58 -26.43 -12.24 -0.35
CA ASN A 58 -26.03 -13.61 -0.62
C ASN A 58 -24.55 -13.71 -0.98
N VAL A 59 -23.73 -14.15 -0.02
CA VAL A 59 -22.27 -14.31 -0.17
C VAL A 59 -21.87 -15.25 -1.30
N ALA A 60 -22.59 -16.35 -1.50
CA ALA A 60 -22.26 -17.32 -2.56
C ALA A 60 -22.49 -16.73 -3.95
N LEU A 61 -23.57 -15.96 -4.10
CA LEU A 61 -23.89 -15.27 -5.34
C LEU A 61 -22.88 -14.15 -5.63
N THR A 62 -22.55 -13.33 -4.63
CA THR A 62 -21.52 -12.28 -4.76
C THR A 62 -20.16 -12.86 -5.13
N ALA A 63 -19.75 -13.97 -4.50
CA ALA A 63 -18.52 -14.66 -4.81
C ALA A 63 -18.44 -15.08 -6.28
N ARG A 64 -19.51 -15.65 -6.83
CA ARG A 64 -19.63 -16.03 -8.25
C ARG A 64 -19.57 -14.81 -9.16
N HIS A 65 -20.30 -13.74 -8.84
CA HIS A 65 -20.34 -12.52 -9.67
C HIS A 65 -18.97 -11.84 -9.79
N PHE A 66 -18.22 -11.75 -8.68
CA PHE A 66 -16.91 -11.08 -8.67
C PHE A 66 -15.72 -12.02 -8.96
N GLY A 67 -15.94 -13.32 -9.12
CA GLY A 67 -14.84 -14.30 -9.27
C GLY A 67 -13.96 -14.39 -8.02
N MET A 68 -14.56 -14.29 -6.83
CA MET A 68 -13.87 -14.39 -5.53
C MET A 68 -14.28 -15.68 -4.81
N SER A 69 -13.43 -16.16 -3.91
CA SER A 69 -13.84 -17.23 -2.99
C SER A 69 -14.76 -16.68 -1.89
N ARG A 70 -15.72 -17.49 -1.41
CA ARG A 70 -16.61 -17.10 -0.28
C ARG A 70 -15.84 -16.60 0.95
N PRO A 71 -14.71 -17.22 1.38
CA PRO A 71 -13.91 -16.70 2.49
C PRO A 71 -13.36 -15.29 2.25
N THR A 72 -13.02 -14.96 0.99
CA THR A 72 -12.55 -13.62 0.63
C THR A 72 -13.67 -12.59 0.79
N VAL A 73 -14.89 -12.93 0.36
CA VAL A 73 -16.07 -12.07 0.54
C VAL A 73 -16.35 -11.85 2.03
N TYR A 74 -16.41 -12.92 2.84
CA TYR A 74 -16.58 -12.78 4.29
C TYR A 74 -15.51 -11.88 4.93
N ARG A 75 -14.24 -12.07 4.57
CA ARG A 75 -13.13 -11.26 5.09
C ARG A 75 -13.32 -9.78 4.79
N TRP A 76 -13.74 -9.43 3.58
CA TRP A 76 -13.91 -8.02 3.20
C TRP A 76 -15.20 -7.41 3.76
N LEU A 77 -16.29 -8.17 3.86
CA LEU A 77 -17.51 -7.75 4.56
C LEU A 77 -17.23 -7.45 6.03
N GLY A 78 -16.44 -8.29 6.71
CA GLY A 78 -16.04 -8.05 8.11
C GLY A 78 -15.04 -6.91 8.30
N ARG A 79 -14.39 -6.42 7.22
CA ARG A 79 -13.48 -5.27 7.27
C ARG A 79 -14.17 -3.96 6.91
N PHE A 80 -15.25 -4.01 6.15
CA PHE A 80 -15.89 -2.82 5.59
C PHE A 80 -16.47 -1.93 6.69
N GLU A 81 -15.96 -0.71 6.79
CA GLU A 81 -16.53 0.35 7.62
C GLU A 81 -17.05 1.47 6.71
N ARG A 82 -18.35 1.77 6.80
CA ARG A 82 -19.03 2.74 5.91
C ARG A 82 -18.39 4.13 5.90
N LEU A 83 -17.83 4.56 7.04
CA LEU A 83 -17.22 5.87 7.21
C LEU A 83 -15.72 5.88 6.87
N ARG A 84 -15.11 4.71 6.61
CA ARG A 84 -13.66 4.54 6.43
C ARG A 84 -13.38 3.57 5.29
N LEU A 85 -13.44 4.09 4.06
CA LEU A 85 -13.25 3.28 2.85
C LEU A 85 -11.84 2.71 2.73
N GLU A 86 -10.86 3.28 3.45
CA GLU A 86 -9.49 2.79 3.54
C GLU A 86 -9.42 1.39 4.17
N THR A 87 -10.48 0.94 4.87
CA THR A 87 -10.57 -0.42 5.40
C THR A 87 -10.60 -1.51 4.33
N LEU A 88 -10.95 -1.14 3.09
CA LEU A 88 -10.93 -2.02 1.92
C LEU A 88 -9.56 -2.07 1.21
N GLU A 89 -8.59 -1.29 1.69
CA GLU A 89 -7.22 -1.35 1.20
C GLU A 89 -6.49 -2.61 1.68
N ASP A 90 -5.47 -2.99 0.90
CA ASP A 90 -4.61 -4.08 1.29
C ASP A 90 -3.77 -3.74 2.51
N ARG A 91 -3.73 -4.69 3.45
CA ARG A 91 -2.87 -4.59 4.62
C ARG A 91 -1.50 -5.14 4.28
N SER A 92 -0.47 -4.58 4.91
CA SER A 92 0.87 -5.16 4.86
C SER A 92 0.82 -6.63 5.26
N SER A 93 1.37 -7.49 4.39
CA SER A 93 1.57 -8.92 4.67
C SER A 93 2.86 -9.17 5.44
N ALA A 94 3.61 -8.12 5.78
CA ALA A 94 4.86 -8.26 6.51
C ALA A 94 4.61 -8.76 7.95
N PRO A 95 5.45 -9.68 8.45
CA PRO A 95 5.40 -10.08 9.86
C PRO A 95 5.54 -8.86 10.77
N ARG A 96 4.71 -8.79 11.83
CA ARG A 96 4.76 -7.73 12.84
C ARG A 96 6.12 -7.67 13.53
N ARG A 97 6.72 -8.83 13.79
CA ARG A 97 8.04 -8.96 14.40
C ARG A 97 8.99 -9.64 13.42
N ARG A 98 9.81 -8.84 12.75
CA ARG A 98 10.94 -9.34 11.97
C ARG A 98 12.09 -9.68 12.92
N ARG A 99 12.82 -10.76 12.63
CA ARG A 99 14.04 -11.10 13.37
C ARG A 99 15.02 -9.94 13.24
N ARG A 100 15.51 -9.45 14.38
CA ARG A 100 16.60 -8.48 14.43
C ARG A 100 17.92 -9.26 14.51
N PRO A 101 18.99 -8.82 13.81
CA PRO A 101 20.31 -9.36 14.02
C PRO A 101 20.70 -9.27 15.50
N THR A 102 21.23 -10.35 16.06
CA THR A 102 21.79 -10.37 17.43
C THR A 102 23.24 -9.91 17.42
N TRP A 103 23.91 -9.95 16.27
CA TRP A 103 25.30 -9.60 16.11
C TRP A 103 25.51 -8.11 15.89
N THR A 104 26.67 -7.62 16.34
CA THR A 104 27.12 -6.23 16.15
C THR A 104 27.91 -6.07 14.85
N VAL A 105 28.12 -4.83 14.41
CA VAL A 105 28.94 -4.53 13.22
C VAL A 105 30.38 -5.03 13.41
N ALA A 106 30.96 -4.82 14.58
CA ALA A 106 32.31 -5.30 14.90
C ALA A 106 32.44 -6.83 14.81
N GLN A 107 31.41 -7.57 15.19
CA GLN A 107 31.40 -9.04 15.05
C GLN A 107 31.35 -9.46 13.57
N VAL A 108 30.63 -8.73 12.72
CA VAL A 108 30.62 -8.98 11.27
C VAL A 108 31.99 -8.74 10.67
N GLU A 109 32.62 -7.61 11.01
CA GLU A 109 33.95 -7.25 10.52
C GLU A 109 35.02 -8.26 11.00
N ALA A 110 34.94 -8.69 12.25
CA ALA A 110 35.84 -9.72 12.79
C ALA A 110 35.69 -11.06 12.06
N VAL A 111 34.45 -11.49 11.78
CA VAL A 111 34.20 -12.71 10.99
C VAL A 111 34.69 -12.55 9.56
N GLN A 112 34.53 -11.37 8.95
CA GLN A 112 35.02 -11.09 7.61
C GLN A 112 36.55 -11.19 7.55
N ALA A 113 37.27 -10.52 8.45
CA ALA A 113 38.73 -10.57 8.50
C ALA A 113 39.26 -12.00 8.73
N LEU A 114 38.58 -12.80 9.56
CA LEU A 114 38.92 -14.21 9.77
C LEU A 114 38.76 -15.05 8.50
N ARG A 115 37.72 -14.79 7.70
CA ARG A 115 37.49 -15.48 6.42
C ARG A 115 38.53 -15.12 5.36
N GLU A 116 38.91 -13.85 5.29
CA GLU A 116 39.96 -13.38 4.38
C GLU A 116 41.32 -13.98 4.75
N ARG A 117 41.63 -14.04 6.06
CA ARG A 117 42.89 -14.61 6.56
C ARG A 117 42.95 -16.14 6.42
N TYR A 118 41.82 -16.83 6.56
CA TYR A 118 41.73 -18.28 6.46
C TYR A 118 40.66 -18.71 5.46
N PRO A 119 40.94 -18.62 4.15
CA PRO A 119 39.95 -18.89 3.09
C PRO A 119 39.35 -20.30 3.13
N ARG A 120 40.07 -21.27 3.70
CA ARG A 120 39.62 -22.67 3.81
C ARG A 120 38.78 -22.97 5.06
N TRP A 121 38.56 -22.01 5.96
CA TRP A 121 37.84 -22.19 7.24
C TRP A 121 36.34 -21.81 7.17
N GLY A 122 35.79 -21.63 5.96
CA GLY A 122 34.37 -21.41 5.71
C GLY A 122 33.86 -22.35 4.61
N ARG A 123 32.53 -22.61 4.60
CA ARG A 123 31.92 -23.61 3.72
C ARG A 123 32.20 -23.28 2.24
N ALA A 124 32.70 -24.28 1.50
CA ALA A 124 32.93 -24.25 0.05
C ALA A 124 31.67 -23.82 -0.73
#